data_AF-A0A9E0JZL8-F1
#
_entry.id   AF-A0A9E0JZL8-F1
#
_cell.length_a   1.000
_cell.length_b   1.000
_cell.length_c   1.000
_cell.angle_alpha   90.00
_cell.angle_beta   90.00
_cell.angle_gamma   90.00
#
_symmetry.space_group_name_H-M   'P 1'
#
loop_
_entity.id
_entity.type
_entity.pdbx_description
1 polymer ?
#
loop_
_entity_poly.entity_id
_entity_poly.type
_entity_poly.pdbx_seq_one_letter_code
_entity_poly.pdbx_strand_id
1 'polypeptide(L)'
;MGFMDKIWGALGLIEHDVKEDMPKTSDSADLKMKKNNNIVSLPSTQQNANNLGSAVAPTNNKPIKVMVVEPFTFDDAQHIADHLKNRKPVVVNLESTEPEVAKRMIDFISGTTYALGGTIQKVGNNIFLCAPVNVDVDYELPQDEDIDKIIAPWKNK
;
A
#
# COMPACT_ATOMS: atom_id res chain seq x y z
N MET A 1 -19.58 -43.86 10.94
CA MET A 1 -19.54 -42.81 12.00
C MET A 1 -18.25 -42.05 11.83
N GLY A 2 -18.40 -40.77 11.49
CA GLY A 2 -17.36 -39.94 10.89
C GLY A 2 -16.36 -39.44 11.93
N PHE A 3 -15.13 -39.27 11.47
CA PHE A 3 -13.97 -38.72 12.17
C PHE A 3 -14.22 -37.34 12.85
N MET A 4 -15.33 -36.67 12.53
CA MET A 4 -15.75 -35.40 13.12
C MET A 4 -16.31 -35.52 14.55
N ASP A 5 -16.86 -36.66 14.96
CA ASP A 5 -17.34 -36.86 16.35
C ASP A 5 -16.20 -36.75 17.38
N LYS A 6 -14.97 -37.09 16.98
CA LYS A 6 -13.79 -36.97 17.83
C LYS A 6 -13.23 -35.56 17.94
N ILE A 7 -13.48 -34.72 16.95
CA ILE A 7 -12.99 -33.33 16.92
C ILE A 7 -13.91 -32.45 17.78
N TRP A 8 -15.20 -32.73 17.79
CA TRP A 8 -16.17 -32.03 18.64
C TRP A 8 -15.94 -32.30 20.14
N GLY A 9 -15.53 -33.52 20.51
CA GLY A 9 -15.21 -33.86 21.90
C GLY A 9 -13.92 -33.23 22.44
N ALA A 10 -12.98 -32.86 21.57
CA ALA A 10 -11.72 -32.19 21.96
C ALA A 10 -11.87 -30.67 22.09
N LEU A 11 -12.93 -30.09 21.52
CA LEU A 11 -13.23 -28.67 21.59
C LEU A 11 -14.19 -28.35 22.77
N GLY A 12 -13.85 -28.82 23.98
CA GLY A 12 -14.25 -28.22 25.26
C GLY A 12 -15.72 -27.81 25.49
N LEU A 13 -16.68 -28.40 24.78
CA LEU A 13 -18.11 -28.13 24.91
C LEU A 13 -18.82 -29.29 25.61
N ILE A 14 -18.41 -29.56 26.85
CA ILE A 14 -19.24 -30.26 27.84
C ILE A 14 -19.24 -29.42 29.12
N GLU A 15 -20.30 -28.61 29.19
CA GLU A 15 -21.07 -28.09 30.33
C GLU A 15 -20.40 -27.94 31.72
N HIS A 16 -20.38 -26.69 32.20
CA HIS A 16 -20.63 -26.39 33.61
C HIS A 16 -21.83 -25.44 33.69
N ASP A 17 -22.77 -25.86 34.52
CA ASP A 17 -24.16 -25.43 34.69
C ASP A 17 -24.30 -23.95 35.09
N VAL A 18 -24.93 -23.11 34.26
CA VAL A 18 -25.55 -21.84 34.68
C VAL A 18 -26.84 -21.59 33.88
N LYS A 19 -27.93 -21.37 34.61
CA LYS A 19 -29.33 -21.24 34.18
C LYS A 19 -29.69 -19.89 33.52
N GLU A 20 -30.78 -19.96 32.73
CA GLU A 20 -31.78 -18.91 32.38
C GLU A 20 -31.29 -17.78 31.44
N ASP A 21 -31.97 -17.34 30.37
CA ASP A 21 -33.33 -17.51 29.84
C ASP A 21 -33.32 -17.31 28.30
N MET A 22 -34.18 -18.02 27.57
CA MET A 22 -34.34 -17.88 26.12
C MET A 22 -35.55 -16.98 25.78
N PRO A 23 -35.38 -15.92 24.97
CA PRO A 23 -36.48 -15.33 24.20
C PRO A 23 -36.53 -15.86 22.75
N LYS A 24 -37.75 -15.97 22.24
CA LYS A 24 -38.16 -16.62 20.99
C LYS A 24 -38.18 -15.65 19.78
N THR A 25 -38.39 -16.27 18.62
CA THR A 25 -39.11 -15.81 17.40
C THR A 25 -38.39 -15.01 16.30
N SER A 26 -38.43 -15.62 15.10
CA SER A 26 -38.73 -15.08 13.76
C SER A 26 -38.24 -13.68 13.38
N ASP A 27 -37.44 -13.58 12.30
CA ASP A 27 -37.93 -13.04 11.03
C ASP A 27 -36.80 -12.89 9.99
N SER A 28 -37.17 -13.19 8.74
CA SER A 28 -36.36 -13.01 7.53
C SER A 28 -36.06 -11.53 7.27
N ALA A 29 -34.83 -11.20 6.90
CA ALA A 29 -34.54 -9.97 6.16
C ALA A 29 -33.29 -10.10 5.28
N ASP A 30 -33.55 -10.19 3.98
CA ASP A 30 -32.63 -9.90 2.88
C ASP A 30 -31.97 -8.52 3.04
N LEU A 31 -30.63 -8.45 2.98
CA LEU A 31 -29.94 -7.23 2.57
C LEU A 31 -28.80 -7.52 1.57
N LYS A 32 -29.10 -7.11 0.33
CA LYS A 32 -28.29 -7.20 -0.89
C LYS A 32 -26.99 -6.41 -0.79
N MET A 33 -25.89 -7.07 -1.17
CA MET A 33 -24.60 -6.41 -1.42
C MET A 33 -24.63 -5.71 -2.78
N LYS A 34 -24.51 -4.38 -2.79
CA LYS A 34 -24.51 -3.54 -3.99
C LYS A 34 -23.13 -3.56 -4.65
N LYS A 35 -23.00 -4.31 -5.75
CA LYS A 35 -21.83 -4.32 -6.64
C LYS A 35 -22.04 -3.27 -7.72
N ASN A 36 -21.28 -2.17 -7.67
CA ASN A 36 -21.28 -1.16 -8.73
C ASN A 36 -20.37 -1.64 -9.88
N ASN A 37 -20.99 -1.98 -11.01
CA ASN A 37 -20.34 -2.32 -12.27
C ASN A 37 -20.19 -1.07 -13.14
N ASN A 38 -18.97 -0.57 -13.32
CA ASN A 38 -18.63 0.26 -14.49
C ASN A 38 -17.63 -0.53 -15.35
N ILE A 39 -18.16 -1.47 -16.13
CA ILE A 39 -17.40 -2.23 -17.12
C ILE A 39 -17.91 -1.77 -18.48
N VAL A 40 -17.10 -1.03 -19.23
CA VAL A 40 -17.33 -0.74 -20.64
C VAL A 40 -16.66 -1.86 -21.43
N SER A 41 -17.45 -2.74 -22.03
CA SER A 41 -16.98 -3.81 -22.90
C SER A 41 -17.11 -3.39 -24.36
N LEU A 42 -16.01 -3.33 -25.11
CA LEU A 42 -16.04 -3.23 -26.57
C LEU A 42 -16.11 -4.64 -27.20
N PRO A 43 -16.88 -4.86 -28.28
CA PRO A 43 -16.95 -6.16 -28.92
C PRO A 43 -15.69 -6.39 -29.78
N SER A 44 -14.96 -7.48 -29.51
CA SER A 44 -13.95 -8.00 -30.42
C SER A 44 -14.49 -9.26 -31.11
N THR A 45 -14.52 -9.19 -32.45
CA THR A 45 -14.93 -10.26 -33.36
C THR A 45 -14.08 -11.52 -33.15
N GLN A 46 -14.76 -12.66 -32.99
CA GLN A 46 -14.15 -14.00 -32.96
C GLN A 46 -13.55 -14.36 -34.31
N GLN A 47 -12.26 -14.71 -34.35
CA GLN A 47 -11.69 -15.54 -35.42
C GLN A 47 -10.71 -16.59 -34.86
N ASN A 48 -11.21 -17.82 -34.94
CA ASN A 48 -10.63 -19.13 -35.22
C ASN A 48 -9.13 -19.45 -34.98
N ALA A 49 -8.94 -20.71 -34.58
CA ALA A 49 -7.73 -21.36 -34.08
C ALA A 49 -6.58 -21.52 -35.07
N ASN A 50 -5.35 -21.52 -34.54
CA ASN A 50 -4.33 -22.56 -34.77
C ASN A 50 -3.20 -22.41 -33.74
N ASN A 51 -3.08 -23.42 -32.86
CA ASN A 51 -2.02 -23.58 -31.86
C ASN A 51 -0.73 -24.04 -32.53
N LEU A 52 0.38 -23.31 -32.34
CA LEU A 52 1.74 -23.85 -32.29
C LEU A 52 2.62 -22.96 -31.40
N GLY A 53 2.97 -23.48 -30.22
CA GLY A 53 4.24 -23.22 -29.55
C GLY A 53 4.55 -21.79 -29.12
N SER A 54 3.94 -21.31 -28.04
CA SER A 54 4.65 -20.47 -27.08
C SER A 54 4.12 -20.78 -25.70
N ALA A 55 4.87 -21.60 -24.95
CA ALA A 55 4.66 -21.73 -23.52
C ALA A 55 5.06 -20.40 -22.88
N VAL A 56 4.14 -19.43 -22.92
CA VAL A 56 4.28 -18.16 -22.23
C VAL A 56 4.18 -18.51 -20.75
N ALA A 57 5.33 -18.65 -20.09
CA ALA A 57 5.39 -18.72 -18.65
C ALA A 57 4.56 -17.54 -18.11
N PRO A 58 3.67 -17.74 -17.13
CA PRO A 58 2.93 -16.63 -16.55
C PRO A 58 3.97 -15.69 -15.92
N THR A 59 4.23 -14.57 -16.59
CA THR A 59 4.97 -13.47 -15.97
C THR A 59 4.10 -13.01 -14.80
N ASN A 60 4.62 -13.19 -13.58
CA ASN A 60 3.99 -12.69 -12.36
C ASN A 60 4.14 -11.17 -12.34
N ASN A 61 3.56 -10.49 -13.32
CA ASN A 61 3.57 -9.05 -13.47
C ASN A 61 2.53 -8.47 -12.53
N LYS A 62 2.77 -8.60 -11.23
CA LYS A 62 1.93 -7.98 -10.22
C LYS A 62 2.10 -6.47 -10.36
N PRO A 63 1.02 -5.69 -10.48
CA PRO A 63 1.13 -4.25 -10.59
C PRO A 63 1.84 -3.68 -9.37
N ILE A 64 2.80 -2.77 -9.60
CA ILE A 64 3.47 -2.03 -8.53
C ILE A 64 2.42 -1.10 -7.91
N LYS A 65 2.19 -1.24 -6.61
CA LYS A 65 1.30 -0.36 -5.86
C LYS A 65 2.12 0.76 -5.22
N VAL A 66 1.86 1.99 -5.66
CA VAL A 66 2.40 3.20 -5.06
C VAL A 66 1.49 3.64 -3.91
N MET A 67 2.08 4.06 -2.80
CA MET A 67 1.38 4.61 -1.65
C MET A 67 1.47 6.13 -1.66
N VAL A 68 0.41 6.82 -1.26
CA VAL A 68 0.41 8.27 -1.05
C VAL A 68 0.05 8.50 0.42
N VAL A 69 0.84 9.32 1.12
CA VAL A 69 0.68 9.60 2.54
C VAL A 69 0.73 11.12 2.73
N GLU A 70 -0.26 11.66 3.43
CA GLU A 70 -0.30 13.05 3.89
C GLU A 70 -0.22 13.04 5.43
N PRO A 71 1.00 13.07 5.99
CA PRO A 71 1.18 12.96 7.43
C PRO A 71 0.89 14.28 8.15
N PHE A 72 0.46 14.18 9.39
CA PHE A 72 0.19 15.34 10.25
C PHE A 72 1.14 15.39 11.44
N THR A 73 1.63 14.24 11.89
CA THR A 73 2.49 14.10 13.06
C THR A 73 3.76 13.34 12.72
N PHE A 74 4.76 13.42 13.60
CA PHE A 74 6.03 12.70 13.37
C PHE A 74 5.87 11.17 13.43
N ASP A 75 4.86 10.67 14.15
CA ASP A 75 4.63 9.23 14.30
C ASP A 75 4.25 8.56 12.96
N ASP A 76 3.66 9.33 12.03
CA ASP A 76 3.34 8.87 10.67
C ASP A 76 4.58 8.45 9.88
N ALA A 77 5.77 8.93 10.25
CA ALA A 77 7.03 8.58 9.61
C ALA A 77 7.32 7.07 9.67
N GLN A 78 6.90 6.40 10.76
CA GLN A 78 7.04 4.96 10.90
C GLN A 78 6.21 4.20 9.86
N HIS A 79 4.99 4.66 9.56
CA HIS A 79 4.14 4.06 8.53
C HIS A 79 4.77 4.16 7.13
N ILE A 80 5.42 5.28 6.83
CA ILE A 80 6.17 5.48 5.58
C ILE A 80 7.34 4.49 5.50
N ALA A 81 8.11 4.33 6.58
CA ALA A 81 9.20 3.36 6.65
C ALA A 81 8.73 1.92 6.42
N ASP A 82 7.60 1.53 7.02
CA ASP A 82 7.02 0.20 6.84
C ASP A 82 6.61 -0.06 5.39
N HIS A 83 6.09 0.94 4.68
CA HIS A 83 5.79 0.82 3.26
C HIS A 83 7.06 0.61 2.41
N LEU A 84 8.11 1.38 2.66
CA LEU A 84 9.39 1.25 1.97
C LEU A 84 10.04 -0.12 2.21
N LYS A 85 10.03 -0.60 3.46
CA LYS A 85 10.51 -1.94 3.83
C LYS A 85 9.76 -3.05 3.10
N ASN A 86 8.46 -2.84 2.82
CA ASN A 86 7.63 -3.75 2.04
C ASN A 86 7.77 -3.56 0.51
N ARG A 87 8.83 -2.89 0.05
CA ARG A 87 9.15 -2.68 -1.38
C ARG A 87 8.07 -1.88 -2.14
N LYS A 88 7.34 -1.01 -1.43
CA LYS A 88 6.33 -0.12 -2.02
C LYS A 88 6.86 1.32 -2.05
N PRO A 89 6.89 1.98 -3.22
CA PRO A 89 7.17 3.41 -3.29
C PRO A 89 6.12 4.22 -2.53
N VAL A 90 6.54 5.34 -1.96
CA VAL A 90 5.68 6.24 -1.19
C VAL A 90 5.85 7.67 -1.68
N VAL A 91 4.75 8.32 -2.02
CA VAL A 91 4.66 9.77 -2.18
C VAL A 91 4.24 10.35 -0.85
N VAL A 92 5.03 11.29 -0.33
CA VAL A 92 4.81 11.95 0.95
C VAL A 92 4.46 13.40 0.68
N ASN A 93 3.25 13.82 1.03
CA ASN A 93 2.81 15.21 0.92
C ASN A 93 2.88 15.90 2.30
N LEU A 94 3.83 16.82 2.47
CA LEU A 94 4.05 17.58 3.70
C LEU A 94 3.47 19.01 3.65
N GLU A 95 2.60 19.32 2.69
CA GLU A 95 2.00 20.67 2.57
C GLU A 95 1.18 21.07 3.80
N SER A 96 0.47 20.10 4.39
CA SER A 96 -0.37 20.29 5.59
C SER A 96 0.40 20.03 6.90
N THR A 97 1.68 19.66 6.83
CA THR A 97 2.50 19.32 8.00
C THR A 97 3.20 20.56 8.54
N GLU A 98 3.29 20.69 9.88
CA GLU A 98 4.03 21.79 10.51
C GLU A 98 5.51 21.79 10.06
N PRO A 99 6.13 22.95 9.76
CA PRO A 99 7.48 23.01 9.20
C PRO A 99 8.56 22.30 10.04
N GLU A 100 8.44 22.33 11.36
CA GLU A 100 9.38 21.64 12.26
C GLU A 100 9.23 20.12 12.16
N VAL A 101 7.99 19.62 12.13
CA VAL A 101 7.67 18.20 11.97
C VAL A 101 8.09 17.71 10.58
N ALA A 102 7.83 18.50 9.53
CA ALA A 102 8.19 18.16 8.16
C ALA A 102 9.70 17.94 8.00
N LYS A 103 10.53 18.81 8.57
CA LYS A 103 12.00 18.65 8.57
C LYS A 103 12.44 17.36 9.23
N ARG A 104 11.93 17.10 10.45
CA ARG A 104 12.22 15.85 11.18
C ARG A 104 11.80 14.62 10.40
N MET A 105 10.65 14.69 9.71
CA MET A 105 10.14 13.61 8.89
C MET A 105 11.06 13.33 7.69
N ILE A 106 11.53 14.37 7.01
CA ILE A 106 12.50 14.23 5.90
C ILE A 106 13.81 13.63 6.41
N ASP A 107 14.33 14.05 7.55
CA ASP A 107 15.55 13.49 8.16
C ASP A 107 15.37 11.99 8.47
N PHE A 108 14.23 11.62 9.05
CA PHE A 108 13.92 10.21 9.35
C PHE A 108 13.76 9.36 8.09
N ILE A 109 13.01 9.86 7.10
CA ILE A 109 12.73 9.12 5.86
C ILE A 109 14.00 9.01 5.01
N SER A 110 14.82 10.05 4.94
CA SER A 110 16.10 9.99 4.22
C SER A 110 17.07 8.99 4.85
N GLY A 111 17.17 8.96 6.19
CA GLY A 111 17.93 7.94 6.92
C GLY A 111 17.40 6.51 6.68
N THR A 112 16.08 6.34 6.70
CA THR A 112 15.42 5.05 6.42
C THR A 112 15.68 4.58 4.99
N THR A 113 15.51 5.48 4.03
CA THR A 113 15.68 5.21 2.61
C THR A 113 17.13 4.86 2.30
N TYR A 114 18.09 5.58 2.89
CA TYR A 114 19.51 5.27 2.81
C TYR A 114 19.81 3.87 3.35
N ALA A 115 19.30 3.53 4.53
CA ALA A 115 19.50 2.21 5.13
C ALA A 115 18.90 1.05 4.31
N LEU A 116 17.83 1.31 3.55
CA LEU A 116 17.18 0.35 2.65
C LEU A 116 17.79 0.33 1.23
N GLY A 117 18.79 1.17 0.94
CA GLY A 117 19.37 1.31 -0.40
C GLY A 117 18.40 1.88 -1.43
N GLY A 118 17.41 2.65 -0.98
CA GLY A 118 16.45 3.34 -1.83
C GLY A 118 16.88 4.75 -2.21
N THR A 119 15.98 5.49 -2.84
CA THR A 119 16.17 6.89 -3.23
C THR A 119 15.02 7.76 -2.73
N ILE A 120 15.32 9.02 -2.43
CA ILE A 120 14.35 10.05 -2.08
C ILE A 120 14.52 11.23 -3.03
N GLN A 121 13.43 11.69 -3.62
CA GLN A 121 13.42 12.76 -4.61
C GLN A 121 12.33 13.79 -4.25
N LYS A 122 12.69 15.07 -4.23
CA LYS A 122 11.69 16.14 -4.14
C LYS A 122 11.03 16.28 -5.51
N VAL A 123 9.71 16.20 -5.55
CA VAL A 123 8.92 16.22 -6.81
C VAL A 123 7.95 17.41 -6.87
N GLY A 124 7.81 18.16 -5.78
CA GLY A 124 6.99 19.37 -5.70
C GLY A 124 7.28 20.18 -4.44
N ASN A 125 6.46 21.19 -4.17
CA ASN A 125 6.58 21.99 -2.95
C ASN A 125 6.16 21.13 -1.74
N ASN A 126 7.11 20.82 -0.85
CA ASN A 126 6.89 19.91 0.27
C ASN A 126 6.35 18.51 -0.12
N ILE A 127 6.55 18.07 -1.37
CA ILE A 127 6.15 16.73 -1.83
C ILE A 127 7.39 15.93 -2.22
N PHE A 128 7.50 14.72 -1.68
CA PHE A 128 8.65 13.83 -1.84
C PHE A 128 8.23 12.45 -2.34
N LEU A 129 8.96 11.93 -3.31
CA LEU A 129 8.89 10.53 -3.73
C LEU A 129 10.00 9.75 -3.04
N CYS A 130 9.63 8.68 -2.34
CA CYS A 130 10.55 7.76 -1.69
C CYS A 130 10.41 6.40 -2.38
N ALA A 131 11.47 5.91 -3.00
CA ALA A 131 11.48 4.66 -3.74
C ALA A 131 12.43 3.65 -3.07
N PRO A 132 11.99 2.41 -2.81
CA PRO A 132 12.89 1.33 -2.37
C PRO A 132 13.76 0.85 -3.54
N VAL A 133 14.83 0.11 -3.24
CA VAL A 133 15.85 -0.38 -4.21
C VAL A 133 15.31 -1.11 -5.45
N ASN A 134 14.07 -1.61 -5.42
CA ASN A 134 13.45 -2.29 -6.56
C ASN A 134 12.70 -1.37 -7.53
N VAL A 135 12.74 -0.06 -7.31
CA VAL A 135 12.10 0.94 -8.17
C VAL A 135 13.14 1.98 -8.56
N ASP A 136 13.34 2.09 -9.87
CA ASP A 136 14.18 3.12 -10.46
C ASP A 136 13.37 4.42 -10.65
N VAL A 137 14.01 5.56 -10.44
CA VAL A 137 13.35 6.87 -10.46
C VAL A 137 14.14 7.81 -11.36
N ASP A 138 13.60 8.06 -12.55
CA ASP A 138 14.05 9.14 -13.41
C ASP A 138 13.25 10.42 -13.08
N TYR A 139 13.95 11.49 -12.72
CA TYR A 139 13.35 12.79 -12.45
C TYR A 139 13.99 13.85 -13.34
N GLU A 140 13.20 14.41 -14.26
CA GLU A 140 13.61 15.55 -15.08
C GLU A 140 13.29 16.84 -14.32
N LEU A 141 14.34 17.52 -13.85
CA LEU A 141 14.22 18.81 -13.17
C LEU A 141 13.73 19.87 -14.17
N PRO A 142 12.62 20.57 -13.90
CA PRO A 142 12.41 21.89 -14.48
C PRO A 142 13.61 22.77 -14.10
N GLN A 143 14.13 23.57 -15.03
CA GLN A 143 15.21 24.53 -14.76
C GLN A 143 14.74 25.62 -13.78
N ASP A 144 14.69 25.33 -12.48
CA ASP A 144 14.41 26.31 -11.44
C ASP A 144 15.50 26.27 -10.35
N GLU A 145 16.19 27.40 -10.21
CA GLU A 145 17.55 27.60 -9.69
C GLU A 145 17.76 27.50 -8.16
N ASP A 146 16.82 26.92 -7.41
CA ASP A 146 16.84 27.04 -5.94
C ASP A 146 17.04 25.72 -5.18
N ILE A 147 17.04 24.58 -5.87
CA ILE A 147 17.21 23.27 -5.23
C ILE A 147 18.67 23.06 -4.79
N ASP A 148 19.62 23.51 -5.60
CA ASP A 148 21.05 23.38 -5.30
C ASP A 148 21.50 24.22 -4.09
N LYS A 149 20.86 25.38 -3.86
CA LYS A 149 21.15 26.23 -2.69
C LYS A 149 20.68 25.61 -1.38
N ILE A 150 19.59 24.83 -1.41
CA ILE A 150 19.01 24.19 -0.22
C ILE A 150 19.74 22.89 0.11
N ILE A 151 20.11 22.11 -0.90
CA ILE A 151 20.70 20.77 -0.71
C ILE A 151 22.22 20.83 -0.55
N ALA A 152 22.91 21.79 -1.16
CA ALA A 152 24.37 21.90 -1.10
C ALA A 152 24.84 23.37 -1.05
N PRO A 153 24.59 24.10 0.05
CA PRO A 153 24.92 25.53 0.17
C PRO A 153 26.42 25.84 0.00
N TRP A 154 27.31 24.85 0.11
CA TRP A 154 28.75 25.00 -0.08
C TRP A 154 29.21 24.98 -1.56
N LYS A 155 28.34 24.63 -2.51
CA LYS A 155 28.68 24.64 -3.94
C LYS A 155 28.74 26.05 -4.54
N ASN A 156 28.23 27.07 -3.84
CA ASN A 156 28.32 28.47 -4.25
C ASN A 156 29.37 29.19 -3.40
N LYS A 157 30.63 29.07 -3.82
CA LYS A 157 31.72 29.90 -3.30
C LYS A 157 32.69 30.26 -4.42
#